data_AF-A0A841NDR3-F1
#
_entry.id   AF-A0A841NDR3-F1
#
_cell.length_a   1.000
_cell.length_b   1.000
_cell.length_c   1.000
_cell.angle_alpha   90.00
_cell.angle_beta   90.00
_cell.angle_gamma   90.00
#
_symmetry.space_group_name_H-M   'P 1'
#
loop_
_entity.id
_entity.type
_entity.pdbx_description
1 polymer ?
#
loop_
_entity_poly.entity_id
_entity_poly.type
_entity_poly.pdbx_seq_one_letter_code
_entity_poly.pdbx_strand_id
1 'polypeptide(L)'
;MKNRISVMALPALLFFAQSAFGQVGVSTPDPKATLDVAAVPADLTKTDGIIAPRLTADQVKAKDNIYGAAQTGSIVYVTQALTTVLPTGAKSANLTAPGYYYFDGTIWQVLNTSVGIWNQKGTTNTVAHTSAENVWRGGSVAVGEDIGNSAVKFAVTNRITDGSTTNSSGIGAVEYSNGPGQKSAIYGLLEDTASSGTSVNLGMMSTVNDKSTTLSRGNAGLFSYSLIGSKDNSSSLITGVTSNLFLYSTGTLLAGNVYGTTSYAGGTAAAGSNNTGDISVNNLRGVDATAAPYTVSGHNFTSPMTIGGQMEVSLQGGGTSDLVSVYGANASINTTMAGGNLKVTNAMAALRSYTGFGSTGTYDVNKLYGLFVDVAETGSASKRLGNSYGIFISRYRFAGDTASNAYNLYSQGADTKNYFQGRVGVGINTPGAQLHIVKQATDLTPAIIAGCNEYTDNADAISNGLPQGALYRTGDVLKVVHP
;
A
#
# COMPACT_ATOMS: atom_id res chain seq x y z
N MET A 1 100.82 -61.64 35.71
CA MET A 1 99.90 -60.87 34.83
C MET A 1 98.75 -60.36 35.70
N LYS A 2 98.63 -59.04 35.90
CA LYS A 2 97.53 -58.40 36.65
C LYS A 2 96.85 -57.41 35.70
N ASN A 3 95.66 -57.74 35.20
CA ASN A 3 94.87 -56.82 34.39
C ASN A 3 94.00 -55.96 35.31
N ARG A 4 94.30 -54.67 35.37
CA ARG A 4 93.44 -53.64 35.97
C ARG A 4 92.37 -53.28 34.93
N ILE A 5 91.11 -53.61 35.20
CA ILE A 5 89.97 -53.13 34.42
C ILE A 5 89.47 -51.83 35.06
N SER A 6 89.48 -50.78 34.25
CA SER A 6 89.21 -49.39 34.59
C SER A 6 87.76 -49.15 35.05
N VAL A 7 87.59 -48.59 36.25
CA VAL A 7 86.30 -48.13 36.82
C VAL A 7 85.96 -46.72 36.31
N MET A 8 85.93 -46.52 34.98
CA MET A 8 85.65 -45.21 34.37
C MET A 8 84.54 -45.20 33.31
N ALA A 9 83.80 -46.30 33.12
CA ALA A 9 82.74 -46.37 32.11
C ALA A 9 81.35 -45.93 32.61
N LEU A 10 81.12 -45.82 33.92
CA LEU A 10 79.80 -45.55 34.48
C LEU A 10 79.41 -44.06 34.58
N PRO A 11 80.33 -43.10 34.84
CA PRO A 11 79.98 -41.67 34.84
C PRO A 11 79.81 -41.08 33.43
N ALA A 12 80.50 -41.63 32.44
CA ALA A 12 80.47 -41.14 31.06
C ALA A 12 79.15 -41.45 30.32
N LEU A 13 78.44 -42.52 30.74
CA LEU A 13 77.16 -42.91 30.15
C LEU A 13 75.98 -42.06 30.69
N LEU A 14 76.11 -41.49 31.90
CA LEU A 14 75.10 -40.57 32.45
C LEU A 14 75.20 -39.14 31.91
N PHE A 15 76.34 -38.73 31.34
CA PHE A 15 76.52 -37.40 30.75
C PHE A 15 76.12 -37.32 29.26
N PHE A 16 75.97 -38.45 28.56
CA PHE A 16 75.58 -38.47 27.14
C PHE A 16 74.07 -38.29 26.88
N ALA A 17 73.24 -38.28 27.92
CA ALA A 17 71.79 -38.09 27.80
C ALA A 17 71.35 -36.60 27.79
N GLN A 18 72.26 -35.64 27.97
CA GLN A 18 71.90 -34.21 28.08
C GLN A 18 71.97 -33.43 26.76
N SER A 19 72.28 -34.05 25.62
CA SER A 19 72.47 -33.33 24.36
C SER A 19 71.79 -33.98 23.15
N ALA A 20 70.55 -34.43 23.29
CA ALA A 20 69.73 -34.85 22.17
C ALA A 20 68.42 -34.05 22.14
N PHE A 21 68.46 -32.90 21.44
CA PHE A 21 67.35 -32.04 20.99
C PHE A 21 66.43 -31.48 22.10
N GLY A 22 66.20 -30.17 22.11
CA GLY A 22 65.30 -29.51 23.08
C GLY A 22 63.80 -29.84 22.92
N GLN A 23 63.47 -30.98 22.31
CA GLN A 23 62.11 -31.44 22.03
C GLN A 23 61.77 -32.62 22.96
N VAL A 24 60.60 -32.54 23.60
CA VAL A 24 60.04 -33.60 24.45
C VAL A 24 58.93 -34.29 23.65
N GLY A 25 59.14 -35.56 23.31
CA GLY A 25 58.11 -36.41 22.71
C GLY A 25 57.42 -37.27 23.78
N VAL A 26 56.09 -37.27 23.82
CA VAL A 26 55.28 -38.21 24.60
C VAL A 26 54.48 -39.08 23.62
N SER A 27 54.73 -40.38 23.64
CA SER A 27 54.15 -41.35 22.70
C SER A 27 54.45 -41.08 21.21
N THR A 28 55.47 -40.25 20.90
CA THR A 28 55.98 -39.99 19.54
C THR A 28 57.50 -40.14 19.50
N PRO A 29 58.06 -41.07 18.70
CA PRO A 29 59.51 -41.30 18.64
C PRO A 29 60.26 -40.25 17.83
N ASP A 30 59.56 -39.39 17.08
CA ASP A 30 60.12 -38.33 16.24
C ASP A 30 59.35 -37.01 16.46
N PRO A 31 59.53 -36.34 17.61
CA PRO A 31 58.77 -35.15 17.98
C PRO A 31 59.00 -33.99 17.01
N LYS A 32 57.92 -33.37 16.54
CA LYS A 32 57.96 -32.24 15.59
C LYS A 32 57.83 -30.86 16.23
N ALA A 33 57.67 -30.80 17.55
CA ALA A 33 57.57 -29.57 18.33
C ALA A 33 58.40 -29.68 19.62
N THR A 34 58.60 -28.56 20.33
CA THR A 34 59.28 -28.53 21.64
C THR A 34 58.60 -29.45 22.66
N LEU A 35 57.27 -29.58 22.59
CA LEU A 35 56.50 -30.64 23.23
C LEU A 35 55.54 -31.23 22.18
N ASP A 36 55.71 -32.49 21.85
CA ASP A 36 54.86 -33.22 20.90
C ASP A 36 54.22 -34.41 21.63
N VAL A 37 52.89 -34.40 21.72
CA VAL A 37 52.10 -35.41 22.45
C VAL A 37 51.20 -36.11 21.44
N ALA A 38 51.54 -37.34 21.07
CA ALA A 38 50.77 -38.14 20.12
C ALA A 38 49.73 -39.00 20.83
N ALA A 39 48.56 -39.13 20.20
CA ALA A 39 47.48 -40.01 20.67
C ALA A 39 47.78 -41.49 20.36
N VAL A 40 47.21 -42.40 21.16
CA VAL A 40 47.27 -43.86 20.98
C VAL A 40 45.84 -44.42 20.82
N PRO A 41 45.11 -44.04 19.76
CA PRO A 41 43.65 -44.23 19.67
C PRO A 41 43.19 -45.69 19.61
N ALA A 42 44.09 -46.62 19.27
CA ALA A 42 43.78 -48.05 19.21
C ALA A 42 43.87 -48.75 20.58
N ASP A 43 44.50 -48.14 21.58
CA ASP A 43 44.68 -48.70 22.92
C ASP A 43 43.61 -48.16 23.87
N LEU A 44 42.49 -48.88 23.98
CA LEU A 44 41.34 -48.48 24.79
C LEU A 44 41.61 -48.45 26.31
N THR A 45 42.81 -48.85 26.75
CA THR A 45 43.21 -48.74 28.17
C THR A 45 43.94 -47.44 28.48
N LYS A 46 44.26 -46.65 27.45
CA LYS A 46 44.94 -45.35 27.57
C LYS A 46 43.97 -44.22 27.27
N THR A 47 44.16 -43.12 27.97
CA THR A 47 43.45 -41.86 27.72
C THR A 47 44.41 -40.88 27.06
N ASP A 48 44.02 -40.35 25.90
CA ASP A 48 44.79 -39.32 25.20
C ASP A 48 44.44 -37.92 25.73
N GLY A 49 45.44 -37.06 25.90
CA GLY A 49 45.22 -35.65 26.23
C GLY A 49 46.34 -35.00 27.05
N ILE A 50 46.23 -33.69 27.24
CA ILE A 50 47.09 -32.89 28.10
C ILE A 50 46.23 -32.33 29.23
N ILE A 51 46.56 -32.67 30.48
CA ILE A 51 45.91 -32.08 31.66
C ILE A 51 46.73 -30.86 32.07
N ALA A 52 46.18 -29.66 31.87
CA ALA A 52 46.82 -28.42 32.33
C ALA A 52 46.87 -28.35 33.88
N PRO A 53 47.78 -27.54 34.46
CA PRO A 53 47.79 -27.29 35.90
C PRO A 53 46.42 -26.84 36.43
N ARG A 54 45.95 -27.48 37.50
CA ARG A 54 44.67 -27.20 38.13
C ARG A 54 44.85 -26.24 39.31
N LEU A 55 44.11 -25.13 39.29
CA LEU A 55 44.19 -24.07 40.31
C LEU A 55 42.79 -23.52 40.58
N THR A 56 42.51 -23.04 41.79
CA THR A 56 41.34 -22.17 42.01
C THR A 56 41.63 -20.78 41.44
N ALA A 57 40.60 -20.00 41.10
CA ALA A 57 40.79 -18.66 40.58
C ALA A 57 41.55 -17.75 41.56
N ASP A 58 41.34 -17.91 42.88
CA ASP A 58 42.08 -17.17 43.90
C ASP A 58 43.57 -17.57 43.94
N GLN A 59 43.91 -18.83 43.68
CA GLN A 59 45.31 -19.27 43.53
C GLN A 59 45.97 -18.72 42.26
N VAL A 60 45.22 -18.51 41.18
CA VAL A 60 45.72 -17.84 39.98
C VAL A 60 45.92 -16.34 40.26
N LYS A 61 44.93 -15.69 40.88
CA LYS A 61 45.00 -14.28 41.31
C LYS A 61 46.17 -13.99 42.24
N ALA A 62 46.48 -14.91 43.17
CA ALA A 62 47.64 -14.78 44.06
C ALA A 62 48.98 -14.73 43.31
N LYS A 63 49.00 -15.13 42.03
CA LYS A 63 50.15 -15.10 41.13
C LYS A 63 50.07 -13.98 40.09
N ASP A 64 49.14 -13.03 40.22
CA ASP A 64 48.96 -11.94 39.25
C ASP A 64 50.23 -11.10 39.07
N ASN A 65 51.08 -10.99 40.10
CA ASN A 65 52.35 -10.27 40.04
C ASN A 65 53.46 -11.00 39.26
N ILE A 66 53.37 -12.32 39.09
CA ILE A 66 54.39 -13.13 38.41
C ILE A 66 53.97 -13.61 37.02
N TYR A 67 52.68 -13.57 36.68
CA TYR A 67 52.22 -13.77 35.30
C TYR A 67 52.46 -12.50 34.49
N GLY A 68 53.55 -12.45 33.74
CA GLY A 68 53.91 -11.33 32.85
C GLY A 68 54.03 -11.77 31.39
N ALA A 69 54.60 -10.92 30.53
CA ALA A 69 54.71 -11.17 29.09
C ALA A 69 55.34 -12.53 28.74
N ALA A 70 56.29 -13.02 29.54
CA ALA A 70 56.96 -14.30 29.35
C ALA A 70 56.05 -15.53 29.56
N GLN A 71 54.89 -15.37 30.21
CA GLN A 71 53.92 -16.43 30.46
C GLN A 71 52.73 -16.39 29.49
N THR A 72 52.76 -15.52 28.48
CA THR A 72 51.71 -15.45 27.44
C THR A 72 51.54 -16.82 26.78
N GLY A 73 50.31 -17.29 26.65
CA GLY A 73 49.99 -18.64 26.16
C GLY A 73 49.96 -19.72 27.25
N SER A 74 50.19 -19.38 28.53
CA SER A 74 50.01 -20.32 29.64
C SER A 74 48.56 -20.77 29.72
N ILE A 75 48.32 -22.08 29.80
CA ILE A 75 46.99 -22.67 29.98
C ILE A 75 46.87 -23.24 31.39
N VAL A 76 45.74 -22.98 32.04
CA VAL A 76 45.38 -23.57 33.34
C VAL A 76 43.94 -24.06 33.29
N TYR A 77 43.63 -25.04 34.13
CA TYR A 77 42.26 -25.41 34.43
C TYR A 77 41.87 -24.81 35.78
N VAL A 78 40.93 -23.86 35.76
CA VAL A 78 40.36 -23.29 36.98
C VAL A 78 39.35 -24.27 37.56
N THR A 79 39.50 -24.65 38.83
CA THR A 79 38.62 -25.60 39.52
C THR A 79 37.47 -24.93 40.27
N GLN A 80 37.60 -23.63 40.59
CA GLN A 80 36.62 -22.84 41.33
C GLN A 80 36.74 -21.36 40.96
N ALA A 81 35.63 -20.64 40.86
CA ALA A 81 35.56 -19.22 40.55
C ALA A 81 36.17 -18.32 41.65
N LEU A 82 36.46 -17.06 41.31
CA LEU A 82 36.91 -16.04 42.28
C LEU A 82 35.88 -15.86 43.40
N THR A 83 36.36 -15.79 44.64
CA THR A 83 35.49 -15.48 45.80
C THR A 83 35.08 -14.00 45.84
N THR A 84 35.86 -13.12 45.19
CA THR A 84 35.60 -11.67 45.13
C THR A 84 35.68 -11.18 43.70
N VAL A 85 34.65 -10.46 43.24
CA VAL A 85 34.63 -9.83 41.92
C VAL A 85 35.71 -8.75 41.83
N LEU A 86 36.47 -8.75 40.74
CA LEU A 86 37.51 -7.76 40.46
C LEU A 86 37.02 -6.71 39.45
N PRO A 87 37.63 -5.51 39.42
CA PRO A 87 37.38 -4.52 38.37
C PRO A 87 37.65 -5.10 36.97
N THR A 88 36.89 -4.64 35.98
CA THR A 88 37.11 -4.98 34.57
C THR A 88 38.54 -4.60 34.16
N GLY A 89 39.23 -5.54 33.51
CA GLY A 89 40.63 -5.37 33.09
C GLY A 89 41.67 -5.79 34.12
N ALA A 90 41.28 -6.18 35.35
CA ALA A 90 42.21 -6.85 36.25
C ALA A 90 42.60 -8.23 35.70
N LYS A 91 43.86 -8.63 35.95
CA LYS A 91 44.49 -9.82 35.34
C LYS A 91 43.66 -11.09 35.47
N SER A 92 43.12 -11.35 36.66
CA SER A 92 42.28 -12.52 36.95
C SER A 92 40.77 -12.27 36.88
N ALA A 93 40.32 -11.10 36.39
CA ALA A 93 38.90 -10.70 36.44
C ALA A 93 37.95 -11.68 35.73
N ASN A 94 38.41 -12.35 34.68
CA ASN A 94 37.58 -13.24 33.87
C ASN A 94 37.43 -14.66 34.44
N LEU A 95 38.14 -15.01 35.52
CA LEU A 95 38.12 -16.35 36.15
C LEU A 95 36.84 -16.59 36.98
N THR A 96 35.70 -16.55 36.30
CA THR A 96 34.36 -16.48 36.91
C THR A 96 33.66 -17.83 37.06
N ALA A 97 34.21 -18.90 36.48
CA ALA A 97 33.69 -20.26 36.56
C ALA A 97 34.81 -21.30 36.41
N PRO A 98 34.62 -22.55 36.89
CA PRO A 98 35.53 -23.64 36.56
C PRO A 98 35.63 -23.87 35.04
N GLY A 99 36.84 -24.06 34.52
CA GLY A 99 37.06 -24.20 33.08
C GLY A 99 38.52 -24.01 32.68
N TYR A 100 38.84 -24.23 31.40
CA TYR A 100 40.16 -23.91 30.86
C TYR A 100 40.27 -22.41 30.58
N TYR A 101 41.42 -21.85 30.93
CA TYR A 101 41.77 -20.45 30.66
C TYR A 101 43.19 -20.38 30.10
N TYR A 102 43.44 -19.40 29.25
CA TYR A 102 44.80 -19.06 28.82
C TYR A 102 45.16 -17.62 29.20
N PHE A 103 46.43 -17.35 29.45
CA PHE A 103 46.92 -16.01 29.73
C PHE A 103 47.29 -15.31 28.42
N ASP A 104 46.66 -14.18 28.11
CA ASP A 104 46.89 -13.44 26.85
C ASP A 104 48.07 -12.45 26.91
N GLY A 105 48.79 -12.41 28.04
CA GLY A 105 49.87 -11.47 28.32
C GLY A 105 49.45 -10.30 29.21
N THR A 106 48.14 -10.05 29.32
CA THR A 106 47.57 -8.97 30.16
C THR A 106 46.52 -9.51 31.14
N ILE A 107 45.56 -10.29 30.64
CA ILE A 107 44.45 -10.87 31.41
C ILE A 107 44.24 -12.36 31.07
N TRP A 108 43.59 -13.09 31.96
CA TRP A 108 43.15 -14.45 31.69
C TRP A 108 41.91 -14.47 30.80
N GLN A 109 41.87 -15.33 29.80
CA GLN A 109 40.77 -15.50 28.86
C GLN A 109 40.22 -16.91 28.93
N VAL A 110 38.90 -17.08 28.78
CA VAL A 110 38.28 -18.40 28.77
C VAL A 110 38.67 -19.15 27.49
N LEU A 111 39.05 -20.42 27.61
CA LEU A 111 39.39 -21.30 26.48
C LEU A 111 38.14 -22.04 25.97
N ASN A 112 37.01 -21.32 25.87
CA ASN A 112 35.75 -21.74 25.25
C ASN A 112 35.10 -20.50 24.64
N THR A 113 35.24 -20.32 23.33
CA THR A 113 34.87 -19.09 22.64
C THR A 113 33.46 -19.14 22.02
N SER A 114 32.57 -20.02 22.47
CA SER A 114 31.23 -20.12 21.85
C SER A 114 30.30 -18.99 22.30
N VAL A 115 30.52 -17.77 21.79
CA VAL A 115 29.55 -16.68 21.85
C VAL A 115 28.73 -16.70 20.55
N GLY A 116 27.83 -17.66 20.43
CA GLY A 116 26.88 -17.68 19.32
C GLY A 116 25.63 -16.86 19.64
N ILE A 117 25.25 -15.97 18.72
CA ILE A 117 24.10 -15.05 18.87
C ILE A 117 22.76 -15.75 18.52
N TRP A 118 22.83 -16.95 17.92
CA TRP A 118 21.70 -17.71 17.39
C TRP A 118 21.64 -19.12 17.98
N ASN A 119 20.52 -19.47 18.60
CA ASN A 119 20.30 -20.77 19.21
C ASN A 119 19.70 -21.77 18.22
N GLN A 120 20.03 -23.06 18.32
CA GLN A 120 19.39 -24.13 17.55
C GLN A 120 17.93 -24.32 17.99
N LYS A 121 17.01 -24.38 17.02
CA LYS A 121 15.57 -24.54 17.24
C LYS A 121 15.27 -25.76 18.11
N GLY A 122 14.50 -25.56 19.17
CA GLY A 122 14.09 -26.62 20.10
C GLY A 122 15.10 -26.92 21.22
N THR A 123 16.23 -26.20 21.27
CA THR A 123 17.21 -26.28 22.36
C THR A 123 17.10 -25.09 23.30
N THR A 124 17.66 -25.20 24.49
CA THR A 124 17.82 -24.06 25.42
C THR A 124 19.27 -23.57 25.36
N ASN A 125 19.50 -22.41 24.73
CA ASN A 125 20.81 -21.74 24.65
C ASN A 125 21.95 -22.57 24.00
N THR A 126 21.63 -23.55 23.15
CA THR A 126 22.65 -24.24 22.33
C THR A 126 22.85 -23.46 21.05
N VAL A 127 24.09 -23.06 20.77
CA VAL A 127 24.44 -22.31 19.55
C VAL A 127 24.25 -23.20 18.32
N ALA A 128 23.66 -22.66 17.25
CA ALA A 128 23.65 -23.33 15.95
C ALA A 128 25.02 -23.19 15.26
N HIS A 129 25.55 -24.27 14.70
CA HIS A 129 26.90 -24.37 14.14
C HIS A 129 26.92 -24.66 12.63
N THR A 130 25.79 -24.97 12.01
CA THR A 130 25.72 -25.34 10.59
C THR A 130 24.61 -24.61 9.84
N SER A 131 24.73 -24.51 8.51
CA SER A 131 23.72 -23.91 7.63
C SER A 131 22.45 -24.77 7.45
N ALA A 132 22.45 -26.01 7.94
CA ALA A 132 21.29 -26.91 7.91
C ALA A 132 20.39 -26.77 9.15
N GLU A 133 20.86 -26.08 10.20
CA GLU A 133 20.13 -25.94 11.45
C GLU A 133 19.14 -24.76 11.40
N ASN A 134 17.92 -25.00 11.90
CA ASN A 134 16.98 -23.93 12.16
C ASN A 134 17.41 -23.14 13.40
N VAL A 135 17.32 -21.81 13.37
CA VAL A 135 17.78 -20.93 14.44
C VAL A 135 16.66 -20.18 15.15
N TRP A 136 16.85 -19.80 16.42
CA TRP A 136 15.95 -18.93 17.20
C TRP A 136 16.73 -17.99 18.13
N ARG A 137 16.10 -16.86 18.51
CA ARG A 137 16.56 -15.99 19.61
C ARG A 137 15.36 -15.39 20.34
N GLY A 138 15.52 -15.08 21.63
CA GLY A 138 14.46 -14.47 22.45
C GLY A 138 14.36 -12.94 22.32
N GLY A 139 15.43 -12.28 21.88
CA GLY A 139 15.45 -10.83 21.61
C GLY A 139 14.83 -10.48 20.26
N SER A 140 14.55 -9.20 20.03
CA SER A 140 14.12 -8.71 18.70
C SER A 140 15.12 -9.09 17.63
N VAL A 141 14.69 -9.42 16.41
CA VAL A 141 15.53 -9.74 15.24
C VAL A 141 15.34 -8.69 14.13
N ALA A 142 16.43 -8.24 13.51
CA ALA A 142 16.38 -7.66 12.19
C ALA A 142 17.34 -8.34 11.23
N VAL A 143 16.95 -8.34 9.97
CA VAL A 143 17.72 -8.80 8.83
C VAL A 143 17.83 -7.62 7.86
N GLY A 144 19.06 -7.27 7.47
CA GLY A 144 19.32 -6.21 6.48
C GLY A 144 19.44 -4.77 7.00
N GLU A 145 19.46 -4.55 8.32
CA GLU A 145 19.62 -3.22 8.95
C GLU A 145 20.25 -3.31 10.36
N ASP A 146 20.93 -2.25 10.80
CA ASP A 146 21.35 -2.03 12.19
C ASP A 146 20.19 -1.41 12.98
N ILE A 147 19.59 -2.13 13.93
CA ILE A 147 18.34 -1.68 14.57
C ILE A 147 18.61 -0.58 15.61
N GLY A 148 18.17 0.64 15.31
CA GLY A 148 17.95 1.71 16.30
C GLY A 148 16.53 1.75 16.90
N ASN A 149 15.57 0.99 16.35
CA ASN A 149 14.16 1.07 16.76
C ASN A 149 13.71 -0.14 17.61
N SER A 150 13.51 0.09 18.92
CA SER A 150 13.14 -0.94 19.90
C SER A 150 11.67 -1.43 19.84
N ALA A 151 10.84 -0.91 18.93
CA ALA A 151 9.40 -1.20 18.91
C ALA A 151 8.99 -2.51 18.19
N VAL A 152 9.86 -3.11 17.36
CA VAL A 152 9.52 -4.28 16.53
C VAL A 152 10.27 -5.53 16.99
N LYS A 153 9.57 -6.67 17.11
CA LYS A 153 10.17 -7.96 17.51
C LYS A 153 10.82 -8.72 16.35
N PHE A 154 10.36 -8.49 15.13
CA PHE A 154 10.92 -9.07 13.91
C PHE A 154 10.78 -8.07 12.75
N ALA A 155 11.91 -7.68 12.18
CA ALA A 155 11.97 -6.82 11.00
C ALA A 155 12.80 -7.50 9.90
N VAL A 156 12.30 -7.46 8.67
CA VAL A 156 13.10 -7.73 7.48
C VAL A 156 13.15 -6.44 6.70
N THR A 157 14.29 -5.76 6.78
CA THR A 157 14.54 -4.54 6.05
C THR A 157 15.27 -4.88 4.78
N ASN A 158 14.90 -4.22 3.68
CA ASN A 158 15.66 -4.29 2.45
C ASN A 158 15.97 -2.87 1.99
N ARG A 159 17.25 -2.59 1.81
CA ARG A 159 17.76 -1.32 1.26
C ARG A 159 18.58 -1.64 0.02
N ILE A 160 17.97 -1.52 -1.15
CA ILE A 160 18.65 -1.69 -2.43
C ILE A 160 18.91 -0.31 -3.02
N THR A 161 20.19 0.06 -3.10
CA THR A 161 20.63 1.35 -3.68
C THR A 161 21.54 1.18 -4.89
N ASP A 162 21.82 -0.06 -5.30
CA ASP A 162 22.76 -0.36 -6.39
C ASP A 162 22.13 -0.33 -7.79
N GLY A 163 20.81 -0.09 -7.89
CA GLY A 163 20.08 -0.03 -9.15
C GLY A 163 19.94 -1.38 -9.88
N SER A 164 20.28 -2.49 -9.23
CA SER A 164 20.15 -3.83 -9.80
C SER A 164 18.68 -4.23 -10.01
N THR A 165 18.39 -4.96 -11.09
CA THR A 165 17.05 -5.49 -11.41
C THR A 165 16.70 -6.64 -10.48
N THR A 166 16.22 -6.34 -9.28
CA THR A 166 15.96 -7.35 -8.25
C THR A 166 14.61 -7.14 -7.57
N ASN A 167 13.96 -8.25 -7.20
CA ASN A 167 12.76 -8.19 -6.38
C ASN A 167 13.14 -7.82 -4.95
N SER A 168 12.32 -6.99 -4.33
CA SER A 168 12.52 -6.50 -2.97
C SER A 168 11.31 -6.81 -2.10
N SER A 169 11.56 -7.13 -0.83
CA SER A 169 10.49 -7.42 0.14
C SER A 169 10.88 -7.00 1.55
N GLY A 170 9.96 -6.33 2.24
CA GLY A 170 10.10 -5.92 3.64
C GLY A 170 8.95 -6.37 4.54
N ILE A 171 9.24 -6.64 5.81
CA ILE A 171 8.23 -6.98 6.84
C ILE A 171 8.49 -6.16 8.09
N GLY A 172 7.48 -5.42 8.56
CA GLY A 172 7.50 -4.73 9.85
C GLY A 172 8.47 -3.54 9.92
N ALA A 173 8.94 -3.03 8.77
CA ALA A 173 9.94 -1.97 8.64
C ALA A 173 9.74 -1.16 7.36
N VAL A 174 10.69 -0.26 7.06
CA VAL A 174 10.67 0.53 5.82
C VAL A 174 11.46 -0.17 4.72
N GLU A 175 10.82 -0.42 3.58
CA GLU A 175 11.46 -0.91 2.36
C GLU A 175 11.87 0.27 1.47
N TYR A 176 13.18 0.42 1.23
CA TYR A 176 13.73 1.44 0.32
C TYR A 176 14.41 0.75 -0.85
N SER A 177 13.94 1.00 -2.07
CA SER A 177 14.50 0.36 -3.26
C SER A 177 14.58 1.33 -4.44
N ASN A 178 15.72 1.32 -5.13
CA ASN A 178 15.91 1.94 -6.44
C ASN A 178 16.03 0.91 -7.58
N GLY A 179 15.93 -0.39 -7.28
CA GLY A 179 15.99 -1.46 -8.25
C GLY A 179 14.67 -1.59 -9.02
N PRO A 180 14.66 -1.73 -10.36
CA PRO A 180 13.44 -2.03 -11.11
C PRO A 180 12.92 -3.45 -10.79
N GLY A 181 11.61 -3.65 -10.89
CA GLY A 181 10.96 -4.94 -10.60
C GLY A 181 9.87 -4.86 -9.54
N GLN A 182 9.52 -6.01 -8.97
CA GLN A 182 8.48 -6.12 -7.95
C GLN A 182 9.02 -5.77 -6.56
N LYS A 183 8.29 -4.89 -5.87
CA LYS A 183 8.53 -4.44 -4.50
C LYS A 183 7.32 -4.81 -3.65
N SER A 184 7.52 -5.32 -2.44
CA SER A 184 6.43 -5.85 -1.61
C SER A 184 6.67 -5.64 -0.12
N ALA A 185 5.89 -4.74 0.48
CA ALA A 185 6.03 -4.39 1.89
C ALA A 185 4.78 -4.79 2.69
N ILE A 186 4.99 -5.42 3.85
CA ILE A 186 3.93 -5.77 4.80
C ILE A 186 4.14 -5.02 6.13
N TYR A 187 3.11 -4.32 6.62
CA TYR A 187 3.15 -3.56 7.89
C TYR A 187 4.27 -2.51 7.95
N GLY A 188 4.27 -1.51 7.05
CA GLY A 188 5.27 -0.44 7.08
C GLY A 188 5.17 0.61 5.97
N LEU A 189 6.32 1.01 5.44
CA LEU A 189 6.45 1.97 4.33
C LEU A 189 7.23 1.31 3.18
N LEU A 190 6.78 1.49 1.95
CA LEU A 190 7.50 1.14 0.72
C LEU A 190 7.83 2.44 0.00
N GLU A 191 9.12 2.73 -0.20
CA GLU A 191 9.59 3.85 -1.02
C GLU A 191 10.35 3.33 -2.24
N ASP A 192 9.77 3.58 -3.42
CA ASP A 192 10.33 3.23 -4.71
C ASP A 192 10.94 4.47 -5.38
N THR A 193 12.21 4.38 -5.75
CA THR A 193 12.96 5.45 -6.42
C THR A 193 13.63 4.97 -7.72
N ALA A 194 13.12 3.88 -8.32
CA ALA A 194 13.67 3.32 -9.53
C ALA A 194 13.75 4.35 -10.67
N SER A 195 14.92 4.43 -11.30
CA SER A 195 15.21 5.39 -12.38
C SER A 195 15.35 4.76 -13.77
N SER A 196 15.22 3.44 -13.86
CA SER A 196 15.25 2.65 -15.10
C SER A 196 14.23 1.50 -15.01
N GLY A 197 13.95 0.84 -16.15
CA GLY A 197 13.05 -0.31 -16.18
C GLY A 197 11.58 -0.02 -15.82
N THR A 198 10.88 -1.03 -15.30
CA THR A 198 9.46 -0.95 -14.89
C THR A 198 9.33 -1.38 -13.44
N SER A 199 8.49 -0.69 -12.66
CA SER A 199 8.21 -1.00 -11.25
C SER A 199 6.82 -1.62 -11.04
N VAL A 200 6.73 -2.51 -10.04
CA VAL A 200 5.45 -2.98 -9.50
C VAL A 200 5.50 -2.89 -7.97
N ASN A 201 4.69 -2.01 -7.38
CA ASN A 201 4.67 -1.74 -5.94
C ASN A 201 3.43 -2.35 -5.26
N LEU A 202 3.65 -3.26 -4.31
CA LEU A 202 2.59 -3.98 -3.60
C LEU A 202 2.68 -3.73 -2.08
N GLY A 203 1.75 -2.94 -1.54
CA GLY A 203 1.68 -2.66 -0.10
C GLY A 203 0.55 -3.43 0.57
N MET A 204 0.85 -4.35 1.49
CA MET A 204 -0.16 -4.96 2.37
C MET A 204 -0.08 -4.33 3.75
N MET A 205 -1.10 -3.57 4.13
CA MET A 205 -1.05 -2.79 5.38
C MET A 205 0.20 -1.89 5.45
N SER A 206 0.59 -1.32 4.32
CA SER A 206 1.76 -0.44 4.19
C SER A 206 1.42 0.79 3.37
N THR A 207 2.02 1.94 3.72
CA THR A 207 2.02 3.13 2.86
C THR A 207 2.98 2.89 1.70
N VAL A 208 2.55 3.21 0.47
CA VAL A 208 3.37 3.08 -0.74
C VAL A 208 3.65 4.47 -1.31
N ASN A 209 4.93 4.86 -1.36
CA ASN A 209 5.41 6.08 -1.99
C ASN A 209 6.17 5.72 -3.26
N ASP A 210 5.49 5.83 -4.39
CA ASP A 210 6.06 5.54 -5.70
C ASP A 210 6.64 6.82 -6.32
N LYS A 211 7.93 7.06 -6.04
CA LYS A 211 8.74 8.17 -6.56
C LYS A 211 9.63 7.74 -7.74
N SER A 212 9.35 6.59 -8.35
CA SER A 212 10.09 6.16 -9.54
C SER A 212 9.99 7.21 -10.65
N THR A 213 11.00 7.30 -11.52
CA THR A 213 10.93 8.15 -12.72
C THR A 213 10.51 7.35 -13.96
N THR A 214 10.15 6.08 -13.77
CA THR A 214 9.79 5.15 -14.84
C THR A 214 8.36 4.69 -14.74
N LEU A 215 7.89 3.95 -15.75
CA LEU A 215 6.59 3.31 -15.74
C LEU A 215 6.45 2.43 -14.48
N SER A 216 5.36 2.65 -13.75
CA SER A 216 5.07 1.94 -12.52
C SER A 216 3.59 1.58 -12.42
N ARG A 217 3.34 0.49 -11.71
CA ARG A 217 2.01 -0.03 -11.40
C ARG A 217 1.99 -0.39 -9.93
N GLY A 218 0.81 -0.41 -9.32
CA GLY A 218 0.77 -0.86 -7.95
C GLY A 218 -0.60 -0.90 -7.31
N ASN A 219 -0.60 -1.59 -6.18
CA ASN A 219 -1.74 -1.66 -5.27
C ASN A 219 -1.27 -1.39 -3.84
N ALA A 220 -2.08 -0.65 -3.09
CA ALA A 220 -1.99 -0.65 -1.65
C ALA A 220 -3.30 -1.21 -1.07
N GLY A 221 -3.17 -2.07 -0.05
CA GLY A 221 -4.30 -2.56 0.73
C GLY A 221 -4.85 -1.47 1.63
N LEU A 222 -4.54 -1.53 2.92
CA LEU A 222 -5.18 -0.74 3.98
C LEU A 222 -4.72 0.73 4.09
N PHE A 223 -3.51 1.07 3.63
CA PHE A 223 -2.93 2.41 3.76
C PHE A 223 -2.66 3.04 2.40
N SER A 224 -2.35 4.33 2.39
CA SER A 224 -2.30 5.15 1.19
C SER A 224 -1.30 4.68 0.13
N TYR A 225 -1.68 4.84 -1.14
CA TYR A 225 -0.77 4.77 -2.29
C TYR A 225 -0.57 6.16 -2.86
N SER A 226 0.68 6.64 -2.93
CA SER A 226 1.05 7.92 -3.51
C SER A 226 1.86 7.69 -4.78
N LEU A 227 1.31 8.05 -5.95
CA LEU A 227 2.06 8.11 -7.20
C LEU A 227 2.65 9.52 -7.37
N ILE A 228 3.98 9.62 -7.34
CA ILE A 228 4.69 10.90 -7.30
C ILE A 228 5.67 10.99 -8.47
N GLY A 229 5.71 12.14 -9.14
CA GLY A 229 6.77 12.49 -10.09
C GLY A 229 6.26 12.88 -11.48
N SER A 230 7.17 12.86 -12.45
CA SER A 230 6.89 13.13 -13.87
C SER A 230 7.16 11.87 -14.67
N LYS A 231 6.12 11.09 -14.96
CA LYS A 231 6.22 9.77 -15.62
C LYS A 231 4.95 9.42 -16.39
N ASP A 232 5.09 8.55 -17.39
CA ASP A 232 3.98 8.02 -18.18
C ASP A 232 3.54 6.65 -17.63
N ASN A 233 2.33 6.61 -17.07
CA ASN A 233 1.64 5.43 -16.57
C ASN A 233 0.27 5.25 -17.24
N SER A 234 0.08 5.79 -18.44
CA SER A 234 -1.20 5.76 -19.18
C SER A 234 -1.77 4.35 -19.39
N SER A 235 -0.91 3.32 -19.44
CA SER A 235 -1.29 1.90 -19.55
C SER A 235 -1.44 1.17 -18.21
N SER A 236 -1.21 1.87 -17.09
CA SER A 236 -1.21 1.29 -15.74
C SER A 236 -2.61 1.29 -15.10
N LEU A 237 -2.85 0.27 -14.28
CA LEU A 237 -3.93 0.28 -13.29
C LEU A 237 -3.30 0.56 -11.92
N ILE A 238 -3.83 1.54 -11.20
CA ILE A 238 -3.42 1.91 -9.86
C ILE A 238 -4.65 1.80 -8.96
N THR A 239 -4.54 0.99 -7.92
CA THR A 239 -5.71 0.63 -7.10
C THR A 239 -5.41 0.66 -5.60
N GLY A 240 -6.35 1.20 -4.83
CA GLY A 240 -6.33 1.27 -3.37
C GLY A 240 -7.69 0.88 -2.81
N VAL A 241 -8.06 -0.40 -2.94
CA VAL A 241 -9.41 -0.93 -2.64
C VAL A 241 -9.91 -0.68 -1.22
N THR A 242 -9.03 -0.30 -0.28
CA THR A 242 -9.40 0.14 1.08
C THR A 242 -8.61 1.38 1.53
N SER A 243 -8.01 2.12 0.59
CA SER A 243 -7.02 3.15 0.89
C SER A 243 -7.23 4.43 0.09
N ASN A 244 -6.68 5.51 0.62
CA ASN A 244 -6.59 6.78 -0.08
C ASN A 244 -5.50 6.70 -1.15
N LEU A 245 -5.80 7.20 -2.33
CA LEU A 245 -4.86 7.26 -3.43
C LEU A 245 -4.55 8.72 -3.75
N PHE A 246 -3.26 9.05 -3.84
CA PHE A 246 -2.78 10.40 -4.10
C PHE A 246 -1.92 10.42 -5.37
N LEU A 247 -2.16 11.38 -6.26
CA LEU A 247 -1.28 11.70 -7.39
C LEU A 247 -0.64 13.06 -7.15
N TYR A 248 0.68 13.13 -7.26
CA TYR A 248 1.44 14.38 -7.20
C TYR A 248 2.40 14.46 -8.39
N SER A 249 2.19 15.44 -9.26
CA SER A 249 3.07 15.70 -10.40
C SER A 249 4.17 16.69 -10.03
N THR A 250 5.39 16.42 -10.49
CA THR A 250 6.52 17.37 -10.45
C THR A 250 6.88 17.91 -11.85
N GLY A 251 6.02 17.65 -12.84
CA GLY A 251 6.23 17.97 -14.25
C GLY A 251 4.99 17.59 -15.05
N THR A 252 5.04 16.49 -15.80
CA THR A 252 3.84 15.88 -16.42
C THR A 252 3.69 14.45 -15.92
N LEU A 253 2.56 14.17 -15.25
CA LEU A 253 2.20 12.85 -14.78
C LEU A 253 1.02 12.33 -15.59
N LEU A 254 1.26 11.32 -16.42
CA LEU A 254 0.20 10.56 -17.07
C LEU A 254 -0.07 9.33 -16.21
N ALA A 255 -1.32 9.08 -15.85
CA ALA A 255 -1.74 7.85 -15.20
C ALA A 255 -2.89 7.21 -15.96
N GLY A 256 -2.98 5.89 -15.87
CA GLY A 256 -4.07 5.15 -16.49
C GLY A 256 -5.33 5.23 -15.63
N ASN A 257 -5.81 4.07 -15.20
CA ASN A 257 -6.99 3.98 -14.37
C ASN A 257 -6.61 4.06 -12.89
N VAL A 258 -7.24 4.99 -12.16
CA VAL A 258 -6.94 5.30 -10.77
C VAL A 258 -8.16 5.06 -9.89
N TYR A 259 -8.12 3.99 -9.09
CA TYR A 259 -9.28 3.53 -8.29
C TYR A 259 -8.92 3.43 -6.81
N GLY A 260 -9.37 4.38 -6.00
CA GLY A 260 -9.20 4.37 -4.54
C GLY A 260 -10.54 4.44 -3.81
N THR A 261 -10.55 4.21 -2.49
CA THR A 261 -11.70 4.58 -1.65
C THR A 261 -11.93 6.09 -1.76
N THR A 262 -10.86 6.86 -1.61
CA THR A 262 -10.75 8.27 -1.97
C THR A 262 -9.61 8.43 -2.96
N SER A 263 -9.81 9.17 -4.05
CA SER A 263 -8.76 9.45 -5.04
C SER A 263 -8.54 10.94 -5.17
N TYR A 264 -7.36 11.40 -4.77
CA TYR A 264 -6.90 12.78 -4.90
C TYR A 264 -5.91 12.89 -6.05
N ALA A 265 -6.19 13.78 -7.00
CA ALA A 265 -5.25 14.13 -8.06
C ALA A 265 -4.78 15.57 -7.84
N GLY A 266 -3.67 15.72 -7.12
CA GLY A 266 -3.15 16.98 -6.60
C GLY A 266 -3.55 17.26 -5.14
N GLY A 267 -3.23 18.46 -4.63
CA GLY A 267 -3.62 18.92 -3.29
C GLY A 267 -2.47 19.21 -2.33
N THR A 268 -2.80 19.53 -1.07
CA THR A 268 -1.85 19.72 0.04
C THR A 268 -1.29 18.38 0.53
N ALA A 269 -0.02 18.39 0.93
CA ALA A 269 0.85 17.21 1.01
C ALA A 269 0.37 16.03 1.86
N ALA A 270 0.10 14.89 1.21
CA ALA A 270 0.33 13.57 1.77
C ALA A 270 1.77 13.14 1.42
N ALA A 271 2.48 12.49 2.35
CA ALA A 271 3.87 12.06 2.17
C ALA A 271 4.87 13.19 1.82
N GLY A 272 4.62 14.42 2.27
CA GLY A 272 5.54 15.56 2.12
C GLY A 272 5.73 16.08 0.69
N SER A 273 4.91 15.64 -0.27
CA SER A 273 4.99 16.05 -1.68
C SER A 273 3.81 16.95 -2.05
N ASN A 274 4.07 18.00 -2.84
CA ASN A 274 3.03 18.89 -3.36
C ASN A 274 2.91 18.68 -4.88
N ASN A 275 1.72 18.95 -5.41
CA ASN A 275 1.57 19.01 -6.86
C ASN A 275 2.17 20.31 -7.40
N THR A 276 3.08 20.20 -8.35
CA THR A 276 3.74 21.32 -9.04
C THR A 276 3.78 21.10 -10.55
N GLY A 277 2.83 20.33 -11.08
CA GLY A 277 2.82 19.91 -12.47
C GLY A 277 1.44 19.50 -12.98
N ASP A 278 1.41 19.13 -14.26
CA ASP A 278 0.22 18.66 -14.96
C ASP A 278 -0.07 17.20 -14.59
N ILE A 279 -1.35 16.87 -14.44
CA ILE A 279 -1.83 15.50 -14.20
C ILE A 279 -2.89 15.16 -15.26
N SER A 280 -2.71 14.03 -15.94
CA SER A 280 -3.72 13.46 -16.84
C SER A 280 -4.01 12.03 -16.47
N VAL A 281 -5.29 11.67 -16.36
CA VAL A 281 -5.72 10.33 -15.95
C VAL A 281 -6.80 9.77 -16.88
N ASN A 282 -6.74 8.49 -17.24
CA ASN A 282 -7.80 7.86 -18.05
C ASN A 282 -9.12 7.81 -17.29
N ASN A 283 -9.08 7.44 -16.01
CA ASN A 283 -10.24 7.42 -15.13
C ASN A 283 -9.82 7.74 -13.70
N LEU A 284 -10.46 8.72 -13.05
CA LEU A 284 -10.28 8.99 -11.62
C LEU A 284 -11.52 8.52 -10.84
N ARG A 285 -11.37 7.52 -9.96
CA ARG A 285 -12.49 6.96 -9.20
C ARG A 285 -12.29 6.95 -7.69
N GLY A 286 -13.22 7.57 -6.97
CA GLY A 286 -13.46 7.33 -5.54
C GLY A 286 -14.61 6.34 -5.39
N VAL A 287 -14.31 5.08 -5.11
CA VAL A 287 -15.29 3.97 -5.15
C VAL A 287 -16.39 4.15 -4.09
N ASP A 288 -16.01 4.58 -2.88
CA ASP A 288 -16.93 4.73 -1.73
C ASP A 288 -16.92 6.13 -1.09
N ALA A 289 -15.96 7.00 -1.44
CA ALA A 289 -15.83 8.35 -0.89
C ALA A 289 -15.63 9.40 -2.01
N THR A 290 -14.51 10.11 -2.04
CA THR A 290 -14.34 11.28 -2.92
C THR A 290 -13.47 10.99 -4.13
N ALA A 291 -13.86 11.49 -5.30
CA ALA A 291 -12.93 11.73 -6.41
C ALA A 291 -12.63 13.23 -6.47
N ALA A 292 -11.37 13.60 -6.23
CA ALA A 292 -10.95 14.96 -5.99
C ALA A 292 -9.82 15.42 -6.92
N PRO A 293 -10.12 15.94 -8.13
CA PRO A 293 -9.15 16.68 -8.90
C PRO A 293 -8.83 18.03 -8.24
N TYR A 294 -7.55 18.25 -7.98
CA TYR A 294 -7.00 19.48 -7.43
C TYR A 294 -5.96 20.07 -8.39
N THR A 295 -6.27 21.20 -9.01
CA THR A 295 -5.37 21.86 -9.95
C THR A 295 -4.67 23.04 -9.29
N VAL A 296 -3.35 23.11 -9.46
CA VAL A 296 -2.50 24.21 -9.01
C VAL A 296 -2.31 25.25 -10.12
N SER A 297 -1.97 26.48 -9.75
CA SER A 297 -1.80 27.61 -10.68
C SER A 297 -0.81 27.30 -11.80
N GLY A 298 -1.18 27.64 -13.04
CA GLY A 298 -0.32 27.44 -14.22
C GLY A 298 -0.28 26.01 -14.77
N HIS A 299 -1.04 25.09 -14.17
CA HIS A 299 -1.05 23.67 -14.54
C HIS A 299 -2.46 23.16 -14.86
N ASN A 300 -2.49 21.96 -15.44
CA ASN A 300 -3.71 21.33 -15.94
C ASN A 300 -4.01 19.99 -15.25
N PHE A 301 -5.30 19.75 -15.01
CA PHE A 301 -5.82 18.41 -14.76
C PHE A 301 -6.75 17.99 -15.91
N THR A 302 -6.55 16.80 -16.45
CA THR A 302 -7.41 16.26 -17.52
C THR A 302 -7.90 14.87 -17.19
N SER A 303 -9.21 14.64 -17.35
CA SER A 303 -9.79 13.30 -17.28
C SER A 303 -11.03 13.16 -18.17
N PRO A 304 -11.10 12.11 -19.03
CA PRO A 304 -12.30 11.85 -19.81
C PRO A 304 -13.45 11.31 -18.93
N MET A 305 -13.15 10.76 -17.74
CA MET A 305 -14.16 10.25 -16.83
C MET A 305 -13.70 10.30 -15.38
N THR A 306 -14.47 10.99 -14.54
CA THR A 306 -14.28 11.07 -13.09
C THR A 306 -15.52 10.58 -12.37
N ILE A 307 -15.36 9.67 -11.41
CA ILE A 307 -16.45 8.99 -10.71
C ILE A 307 -16.21 9.03 -9.20
N GLY A 308 -17.11 9.58 -8.41
CA GLY A 308 -16.97 9.61 -6.94
C GLY A 308 -18.26 9.24 -6.21
N GLY A 309 -18.16 8.74 -4.98
CA GLY A 309 -19.27 8.81 -4.03
C GLY A 309 -19.70 10.27 -3.82
N GLN A 310 -18.72 11.15 -3.55
CA GLN A 310 -18.78 12.61 -3.66
C GLN A 310 -17.75 13.07 -4.72
N MET A 311 -18.05 14.15 -5.44
CA MET A 311 -17.07 14.77 -6.32
C MET A 311 -16.68 16.16 -5.82
N GLU A 312 -15.38 16.40 -5.71
CA GLU A 312 -14.84 17.67 -5.23
C GLU A 312 -13.80 18.19 -6.22
N VAL A 313 -14.11 19.30 -6.90
CA VAL A 313 -13.15 19.95 -7.78
C VAL A 313 -12.58 21.18 -7.07
N SER A 314 -11.27 21.22 -6.88
CA SER A 314 -10.60 22.34 -6.23
C SER A 314 -9.58 22.97 -7.18
N LEU A 315 -9.67 24.29 -7.36
CA LEU A 315 -8.76 25.07 -8.19
C LEU A 315 -8.06 26.12 -7.34
N GLN A 316 -6.73 25.99 -7.20
CA GLN A 316 -5.91 26.94 -6.46
C GLN A 316 -5.11 27.82 -7.42
N GLY A 317 -5.44 29.11 -7.49
CA GLY A 317 -4.81 30.06 -8.43
C GLY A 317 -5.27 29.85 -9.88
N GLY A 318 -4.44 30.15 -10.88
CA GLY A 318 -4.82 30.19 -12.31
C GLY A 318 -4.78 28.85 -13.07
N GLY A 319 -5.08 27.71 -12.44
CA GLY A 319 -5.03 26.38 -13.08
C GLY A 319 -6.28 26.04 -13.92
N THR A 320 -6.21 25.00 -14.76
CA THR A 320 -7.36 24.53 -15.56
C THR A 320 -7.68 23.05 -15.32
N SER A 321 -8.94 22.73 -15.03
CA SER A 321 -9.46 21.35 -15.01
C SER A 321 -10.37 21.11 -16.21
N ASP A 322 -10.07 20.12 -17.05
CA ASP A 322 -10.90 19.69 -18.19
C ASP A 322 -11.45 18.28 -17.99
N LEU A 323 -12.76 18.19 -17.76
CA LEU A 323 -13.50 16.97 -17.45
C LEU A 323 -14.56 16.70 -18.52
N VAL A 324 -14.50 15.55 -19.16
CA VAL A 324 -15.49 15.21 -20.20
C VAL A 324 -16.78 14.66 -19.58
N SER A 325 -16.68 13.69 -18.67
CA SER A 325 -17.84 13.09 -18.00
C SER A 325 -17.63 12.94 -16.49
N VAL A 326 -18.62 13.38 -15.72
CA VAL A 326 -18.60 13.40 -14.26
C VAL A 326 -19.80 12.60 -13.72
N TYR A 327 -19.54 11.63 -12.85
CA TYR A 327 -20.55 10.74 -12.25
C TYR A 327 -20.43 10.70 -10.72
N GLY A 328 -21.48 11.08 -10.00
CA GLY A 328 -21.57 10.92 -8.54
C GLY A 328 -22.48 9.75 -8.15
N ALA A 329 -22.21 9.03 -7.06
CA ALA A 329 -23.19 8.10 -6.44
C ALA A 329 -24.06 8.80 -5.37
N ASN A 330 -23.54 9.88 -4.75
CA ASN A 330 -24.33 10.97 -4.16
C ASN A 330 -24.13 12.19 -5.07
N ALA A 331 -25.20 12.79 -5.59
CA ALA A 331 -25.14 13.81 -6.65
C ALA A 331 -24.69 15.17 -6.09
N SER A 332 -23.47 15.27 -5.60
CA SER A 332 -22.86 16.52 -5.15
C SER A 332 -21.55 16.72 -5.89
N ILE A 333 -21.53 17.73 -6.77
CA ILE A 333 -20.31 18.30 -7.34
C ILE A 333 -20.05 19.58 -6.55
N ASN A 334 -19.07 19.52 -5.65
CA ASN A 334 -18.65 20.67 -4.86
C ASN A 334 -17.42 21.27 -5.53
N THR A 335 -17.54 22.52 -5.99
CA THR A 335 -16.44 23.24 -6.64
C THR A 335 -15.97 24.39 -5.77
N THR A 336 -14.69 24.43 -5.45
CA THR A 336 -14.06 25.57 -4.75
C THR A 336 -12.97 26.16 -5.65
N MET A 337 -13.02 27.47 -5.91
CA MET A 337 -12.07 28.13 -6.83
C MET A 337 -11.50 29.39 -6.19
N ALA A 338 -10.17 29.51 -6.17
CA ALA A 338 -9.44 30.74 -5.86
C ALA A 338 -8.92 31.47 -7.12
N GLY A 339 -9.36 31.03 -8.32
CA GLY A 339 -8.93 31.46 -9.66
C GLY A 339 -9.07 30.32 -10.68
N GLY A 340 -8.70 30.56 -11.96
CA GLY A 340 -8.58 29.50 -12.98
C GLY A 340 -9.86 29.18 -13.77
N ASN A 341 -9.87 28.05 -14.50
CA ASN A 341 -10.98 27.61 -15.34
C ASN A 341 -11.41 26.16 -15.02
N LEU A 342 -12.72 25.94 -14.86
CA LEU A 342 -13.32 24.60 -14.80
C LEU A 342 -14.17 24.36 -16.04
N LYS A 343 -13.85 23.34 -16.82
CA LYS A 343 -14.62 22.93 -17.98
C LYS A 343 -15.17 21.52 -17.76
N VAL A 344 -16.50 21.40 -17.70
CA VAL A 344 -17.21 20.12 -17.61
C VAL A 344 -18.14 20.00 -18.80
N THR A 345 -17.92 18.99 -19.65
CA THR A 345 -18.78 18.79 -20.84
C THR A 345 -20.10 18.12 -20.45
N ASN A 346 -20.06 17.11 -19.57
CA ASN A 346 -21.25 16.42 -19.06
C ASN A 346 -21.14 16.15 -17.55
N ALA A 347 -22.10 16.65 -16.77
CA ALA A 347 -22.24 16.37 -15.34
C ALA A 347 -23.57 15.66 -15.06
N MET A 348 -23.55 14.50 -14.39
CA MET A 348 -24.75 13.68 -14.19
C MET A 348 -24.92 13.17 -12.75
N ALA A 349 -26.17 12.95 -12.33
CA ALA A 349 -26.56 12.65 -10.95
C ALA A 349 -26.46 11.16 -10.55
N ALA A 350 -26.51 10.94 -9.22
CA ALA A 350 -26.55 9.71 -8.42
C ALA A 350 -27.47 8.58 -8.89
N LEU A 351 -28.54 8.91 -9.62
CA LEU A 351 -29.51 7.93 -10.09
C LEU A 351 -29.54 7.91 -11.60
N ARG A 352 -28.47 7.40 -12.20
CA ARG A 352 -28.47 7.01 -13.62
C ARG A 352 -28.91 5.54 -13.71
N SER A 353 -30.07 5.29 -14.29
CA SER A 353 -30.42 3.95 -14.76
C SER A 353 -29.84 3.75 -16.16
N TYR A 354 -28.77 2.97 -16.26
CA TYR A 354 -28.19 2.55 -17.53
C TYR A 354 -28.54 1.08 -17.79
N THR A 355 -29.39 0.83 -18.78
CA THR A 355 -29.75 -0.53 -19.21
C THR A 355 -29.18 -0.77 -20.61
N GLY A 356 -28.34 -1.80 -20.74
CA GLY A 356 -27.77 -2.22 -22.02
C GLY A 356 -28.10 -3.69 -22.31
N PHE A 357 -28.48 -3.98 -23.55
CA PHE A 357 -28.57 -5.34 -24.07
C PHE A 357 -27.42 -5.52 -25.06
N GLY A 358 -26.37 -6.25 -24.67
CA GLY A 358 -25.15 -6.40 -25.47
C GLY A 358 -24.97 -7.80 -26.03
N SER A 359 -24.39 -7.92 -27.25
CA SER A 359 -24.22 -9.14 -28.09
C SER A 359 -25.34 -9.40 -29.10
N THR A 360 -25.09 -10.27 -30.09
CA THR A 360 -26.06 -10.70 -31.10
C THR A 360 -26.99 -11.78 -30.54
N GLY A 361 -28.30 -11.51 -30.46
CA GLY A 361 -29.33 -12.41 -29.96
C GLY A 361 -30.70 -11.72 -29.82
N THR A 362 -31.74 -12.45 -29.43
CA THR A 362 -33.08 -11.91 -29.14
C THR A 362 -33.25 -11.67 -27.63
N TYR A 363 -33.68 -10.47 -27.24
CA TYR A 363 -33.98 -10.11 -25.85
C TYR A 363 -35.49 -9.87 -25.68
N ASP A 364 -36.20 -10.81 -25.05
CA ASP A 364 -37.63 -10.68 -24.76
C ASP A 364 -37.86 -10.02 -23.38
N VAL A 365 -37.95 -8.69 -23.36
CA VAL A 365 -38.23 -7.91 -22.15
C VAL A 365 -39.65 -7.35 -22.19
N ASN A 366 -40.55 -7.94 -21.39
CA ASN A 366 -41.96 -7.55 -21.33
C ASN A 366 -42.18 -6.13 -20.76
N LYS A 367 -41.42 -5.75 -19.72
CA LYS A 367 -41.43 -4.40 -19.13
C LYS A 367 -40.03 -4.04 -18.61
N LEU A 368 -39.54 -2.86 -18.94
CA LEU A 368 -38.28 -2.31 -18.44
C LEU A 368 -38.56 -0.97 -17.76
N TYR A 369 -38.10 -0.81 -16.52
CA TYR A 369 -38.30 0.39 -15.72
C TYR A 369 -36.96 1.07 -15.45
N GLY A 370 -36.85 2.37 -15.76
CA GLY A 370 -35.67 3.18 -15.41
C GLY A 370 -35.75 3.78 -14.01
N LEU A 371 -36.95 4.16 -13.56
CA LEU A 371 -37.25 4.56 -12.19
C LEU A 371 -38.60 3.94 -11.81
N PHE A 372 -38.61 3.04 -10.83
CA PHE A 372 -39.82 2.38 -10.35
C PHE A 372 -40.13 2.85 -8.93
N VAL A 373 -41.25 3.54 -8.77
CA VAL A 373 -41.75 4.01 -7.47
C VAL A 373 -43.01 3.22 -7.17
N ASP A 374 -42.98 2.43 -6.10
CA ASP A 374 -44.07 1.55 -5.70
C ASP A 374 -44.33 1.67 -4.19
N VAL A 375 -45.54 1.31 -3.78
CA VAL A 375 -45.98 1.37 -2.39
C VAL A 375 -46.42 -0.03 -1.97
N ALA A 376 -45.69 -0.61 -1.02
CA ALA A 376 -46.05 -1.87 -0.39
C ALA A 376 -46.59 -1.60 1.02
N GLU A 377 -47.88 -1.84 1.24
CA GLU A 377 -48.51 -1.69 2.56
C GLU A 377 -48.86 -3.07 3.15
N THR A 378 -48.56 -3.26 4.44
CA THR A 378 -49.00 -4.42 5.22
C THR A 378 -49.66 -3.93 6.53
N GLY A 379 -50.90 -4.37 6.77
CA GLY A 379 -51.68 -4.05 7.99
C GLY A 379 -52.82 -3.03 7.81
N SER A 380 -53.82 -3.10 8.70
CA SER A 380 -55.11 -2.40 8.56
C SER A 380 -55.24 -1.08 9.35
N ALA A 381 -54.13 -0.50 9.82
CA ALA A 381 -54.17 0.70 10.66
C ALA A 381 -54.44 1.97 9.82
N SER A 382 -55.32 2.85 10.30
CA SER A 382 -55.61 4.15 9.67
C SER A 382 -54.34 5.00 9.54
N LYS A 383 -54.04 5.47 8.32
CA LYS A 383 -52.95 6.41 8.02
C LYS A 383 -53.55 7.73 7.56
N ARG A 384 -53.10 8.85 8.14
CA ARG A 384 -53.47 10.21 7.72
C ARG A 384 -52.25 10.86 7.08
N LEU A 385 -52.16 10.78 5.76
CA LEU A 385 -51.13 11.44 4.96
C LEU A 385 -51.74 12.68 4.30
N GLY A 386 -51.12 13.85 4.47
CA GLY A 386 -51.61 15.11 3.91
C GLY A 386 -51.41 15.17 2.38
N ASN A 387 -50.18 14.96 1.92
CA ASN A 387 -49.83 14.79 0.51
C ASN A 387 -48.75 13.70 0.41
N SER A 388 -48.83 12.86 -0.62
CA SER A 388 -47.81 11.87 -0.96
C SER A 388 -47.32 12.15 -2.37
N TYR A 389 -46.01 12.35 -2.55
CA TYR A 389 -45.39 12.63 -3.85
C TYR A 389 -44.50 11.46 -4.26
N GLY A 390 -44.78 10.84 -5.42
CA GLY A 390 -43.91 9.80 -5.98
C GLY A 390 -42.61 10.38 -6.57
N ILE A 391 -42.72 11.49 -7.30
CA ILE A 391 -41.59 12.30 -7.76
C ILE A 391 -41.90 13.75 -7.39
N PHE A 392 -41.07 14.37 -6.55
CA PHE A 392 -41.17 15.78 -6.19
C PHE A 392 -39.99 16.54 -6.78
N ILE A 393 -40.29 17.59 -7.56
CA ILE A 393 -39.26 18.43 -8.20
C ILE A 393 -39.41 19.84 -7.63
N SER A 394 -38.43 20.25 -6.82
CA SER A 394 -38.35 21.63 -6.33
C SER A 394 -38.00 22.59 -7.46
N ARG A 395 -38.04 23.91 -7.20
CA ARG A 395 -37.54 24.91 -8.16
C ARG A 395 -36.07 24.63 -8.47
N TYR A 396 -35.78 24.18 -9.69
CA TYR A 396 -34.43 23.86 -10.13
C TYR A 396 -33.87 24.97 -11.03
N ARG A 397 -33.26 26.00 -10.41
CA ARG A 397 -32.65 27.15 -11.08
C ARG A 397 -31.47 27.70 -10.29
N PHE A 398 -30.44 28.17 -10.99
CA PHE A 398 -29.27 28.84 -10.45
C PHE A 398 -29.26 30.34 -10.81
N ALA A 399 -28.41 31.12 -10.14
CA ALA A 399 -28.20 32.51 -10.49
C ALA A 399 -27.57 32.61 -11.88
N GLY A 400 -28.19 33.37 -12.80
CA GLY A 400 -27.78 33.47 -14.21
C GLY A 400 -28.65 32.66 -15.18
N ASP A 401 -29.49 31.74 -14.69
CA ASP A 401 -30.43 31.01 -15.55
C ASP A 401 -31.57 31.90 -16.03
N THR A 402 -31.99 31.71 -17.28
CA THR A 402 -33.19 32.32 -17.86
C THR A 402 -34.37 31.34 -17.82
N ALA A 403 -35.58 31.81 -18.17
CA ALA A 403 -36.71 30.89 -18.34
C ALA A 403 -36.52 29.92 -19.52
N SER A 404 -35.63 30.23 -20.48
CA SER A 404 -35.44 29.46 -21.70
C SER A 404 -34.49 28.27 -21.56
N ASN A 405 -33.76 28.16 -20.45
CA ASN A 405 -32.75 27.12 -20.24
C ASN A 405 -32.90 26.38 -18.91
N ALA A 406 -34.02 26.59 -18.19
CA ALA A 406 -34.34 25.90 -16.96
C ALA A 406 -35.50 24.93 -17.17
N TYR A 407 -35.24 23.63 -17.03
CA TYR A 407 -36.20 22.56 -17.22
C TYR A 407 -36.26 21.66 -15.98
N ASN A 408 -37.47 21.43 -15.45
CA ASN A 408 -37.69 20.45 -14.38
C ASN A 408 -37.81 19.02 -14.93
N LEU A 409 -38.40 18.87 -16.12
CA LEU A 409 -38.56 17.61 -16.84
C LEU A 409 -38.27 17.87 -18.33
N TYR A 410 -37.43 17.03 -18.94
CA TYR A 410 -37.07 17.11 -20.36
C TYR A 410 -36.99 15.70 -20.97
N SER A 411 -37.59 15.51 -22.14
CA SER A 411 -37.50 14.28 -22.93
C SER A 411 -36.76 14.58 -24.23
N GLN A 412 -35.65 13.91 -24.48
CA GLN A 412 -34.81 14.14 -25.66
C GLN A 412 -35.25 13.29 -26.85
N GLY A 413 -35.28 13.87 -28.05
CA GLY A 413 -35.42 13.15 -29.32
C GLY A 413 -36.85 13.13 -29.86
N ALA A 414 -36.97 13.16 -31.19
CA ALA A 414 -38.24 13.29 -31.91
C ALA A 414 -39.21 12.10 -31.68
N ASP A 415 -38.66 10.91 -31.39
CA ASP A 415 -39.42 9.67 -31.26
C ASP A 415 -39.70 9.27 -29.80
N THR A 416 -39.29 10.09 -28.82
CA THR A 416 -39.60 9.84 -27.40
C THR A 416 -40.93 10.47 -27.02
N LYS A 417 -41.74 9.75 -26.24
CA LYS A 417 -43.10 10.20 -25.87
C LYS A 417 -43.27 10.15 -24.36
N ASN A 418 -43.85 11.21 -23.81
CA ASN A 418 -44.39 11.19 -22.45
C ASN A 418 -45.79 10.59 -22.50
N TYR A 419 -45.99 9.43 -21.85
CA TYR A 419 -47.29 8.80 -21.74
C TYR A 419 -47.76 8.79 -20.29
N PHE A 420 -48.92 9.39 -20.05
CA PHE A 420 -49.56 9.42 -18.74
C PHE A 420 -50.87 8.63 -18.80
N GLN A 421 -50.86 7.42 -18.23
CA GLN A 421 -52.07 6.61 -18.10
C GLN A 421 -53.06 7.25 -17.12
N GLY A 422 -52.56 7.87 -16.05
CA GLY A 422 -53.36 8.65 -15.10
C GLY A 422 -53.69 10.06 -15.60
N ARG A 423 -54.61 10.73 -14.90
CA ARG A 423 -55.01 12.11 -15.23
C ARG A 423 -53.86 13.10 -15.00
N VAL A 424 -53.71 14.06 -15.90
CA VAL A 424 -52.71 15.13 -15.87
C VAL A 424 -53.40 16.46 -15.55
N GLY A 425 -52.98 17.11 -14.47
CA GLY A 425 -53.42 18.45 -14.08
C GLY A 425 -52.32 19.49 -14.30
N VAL A 426 -52.65 20.61 -14.94
CA VAL A 426 -51.77 21.78 -15.03
C VAL A 426 -52.50 22.96 -14.38
N GLY A 427 -51.97 23.45 -13.26
CA GLY A 427 -52.61 24.50 -12.45
C GLY A 427 -53.80 24.03 -11.60
N ILE A 428 -53.99 22.71 -11.43
CA ILE A 428 -55.09 22.11 -10.67
C ILE A 428 -54.67 20.81 -9.98
N ASN A 429 -55.15 20.60 -8.74
CA ASN A 429 -54.80 19.44 -7.90
C ASN A 429 -55.81 18.28 -7.98
N THR A 430 -56.98 18.50 -8.60
CA THR A 430 -58.03 17.48 -8.80
C THR A 430 -58.53 17.48 -10.25
N PRO A 431 -57.78 16.88 -11.20
CA PRO A 431 -58.15 16.87 -12.61
C PRO A 431 -59.49 16.13 -12.85
N GLY A 432 -60.42 16.78 -13.56
CA GLY A 432 -61.72 16.21 -13.94
C GLY A 432 -61.70 15.39 -15.24
N ALA A 433 -60.65 15.57 -16.05
CA ALA A 433 -60.43 14.89 -17.33
C ALA A 433 -59.01 14.29 -17.40
N GLN A 434 -58.72 13.50 -18.45
CA GLN A 434 -57.39 12.92 -18.67
C GLN A 434 -56.30 14.00 -18.78
N LEU A 435 -56.60 15.14 -19.41
CA LEU A 435 -55.80 16.36 -19.37
C LEU A 435 -56.73 17.50 -18.92
N HIS A 436 -56.41 18.13 -17.79
CA HIS A 436 -57.15 19.28 -17.27
C HIS A 436 -56.20 20.44 -17.02
N ILE A 437 -56.34 21.49 -17.82
CA ILE A 437 -55.53 22.71 -17.73
C ILE A 437 -56.42 23.82 -17.16
N VAL A 438 -56.04 24.37 -16.01
CA VAL A 438 -56.74 25.50 -15.39
C VAL A 438 -55.86 26.74 -15.50
N LYS A 439 -56.40 27.77 -16.17
CA LYS A 439 -55.79 29.10 -16.26
C LYS A 439 -56.17 29.91 -15.02
N GLN A 440 -55.22 30.55 -14.37
CA GLN A 440 -55.52 31.48 -13.27
C GLN A 440 -56.12 32.78 -13.84
N ALA A 441 -57.01 33.42 -13.07
CA ALA A 441 -57.69 34.64 -13.52
C ALA A 441 -56.72 35.80 -13.81
N THR A 442 -55.55 35.81 -13.17
CA THR A 442 -54.49 36.82 -13.30
C THR A 442 -53.64 36.68 -14.56
N ASP A 443 -53.69 35.53 -15.25
CA ASP A 443 -52.89 35.31 -16.46
C ASP A 443 -53.66 35.83 -17.68
N LEU A 444 -53.16 36.90 -18.32
CA LEU A 444 -53.83 37.56 -19.45
C LEU A 444 -53.72 36.77 -20.77
N THR A 445 -52.81 35.81 -20.86
CA THR A 445 -52.57 34.99 -22.07
C THR A 445 -53.46 33.74 -22.07
N PRO A 446 -54.16 33.38 -23.17
CA PRO A 446 -54.96 32.16 -23.24
C PRO A 446 -54.09 30.90 -23.18
N ALA A 447 -54.71 29.71 -23.06
CA ALA A 447 -54.03 28.47 -23.43
C ALA A 447 -53.73 28.55 -24.95
N ILE A 448 -52.46 28.79 -25.31
CA ILE A 448 -52.05 28.92 -26.70
C ILE A 448 -51.82 27.52 -27.28
N ILE A 449 -52.64 27.13 -28.24
CA ILE A 449 -52.34 26.02 -29.16
C ILE A 449 -51.82 26.66 -30.45
N ALA A 450 -50.50 26.81 -30.54
CA ALA A 450 -49.85 27.37 -31.73
C ALA A 450 -49.80 26.31 -32.85
N GLY A 451 -50.15 26.69 -34.08
CA GLY A 451 -49.95 25.83 -35.26
C GLY A 451 -51.14 24.95 -35.65
N CYS A 452 -52.37 25.26 -35.22
CA CYS A 452 -53.54 24.66 -35.87
C CYS A 452 -53.56 25.05 -37.36
N ASN A 453 -53.50 24.05 -38.24
CA ASN A 453 -53.58 24.25 -39.68
C ASN A 453 -54.92 24.91 -40.06
N GLU A 454 -54.91 25.73 -41.10
CA GLU A 454 -56.10 26.36 -41.64
C GLU A 454 -56.67 25.53 -42.77
N TYR A 455 -57.94 25.15 -42.63
CA TYR A 455 -58.69 24.42 -43.65
C TYR A 455 -60.04 25.09 -43.86
N THR A 456 -60.50 25.01 -45.10
CA THR A 456 -61.77 25.63 -45.54
C THR A 456 -62.97 24.99 -44.85
N ASP A 457 -62.96 23.67 -44.67
CA ASP A 457 -63.99 22.92 -43.95
C ASP A 457 -63.44 21.58 -43.38
N ASN A 458 -64.35 20.76 -42.85
CA ASN A 458 -64.02 19.46 -42.26
C ASN A 458 -63.53 18.46 -43.34
N ALA A 459 -64.04 18.54 -44.57
CA ALA A 459 -63.63 17.65 -45.65
C ALA A 459 -62.20 17.95 -46.13
N ASP A 460 -61.87 19.24 -46.24
CA ASP A 460 -60.52 19.73 -46.54
C ASP A 460 -59.52 19.27 -45.46
N ALA A 461 -59.88 19.42 -44.17
CA ALA A 461 -59.06 18.94 -43.06
C ALA A 461 -58.80 17.42 -43.13
N ILE A 462 -59.84 16.61 -43.39
CA ILE A 462 -59.72 15.15 -43.52
C ILE A 462 -58.86 14.77 -44.73
N SER A 463 -59.06 15.43 -45.88
CA SER A 463 -58.29 15.16 -47.11
C SER A 463 -56.80 15.49 -46.98
N ASN A 464 -56.46 16.45 -46.13
CA ASN A 464 -55.09 16.79 -45.76
C ASN A 464 -54.52 15.92 -44.61
N GLY A 465 -55.26 14.87 -44.21
CA GLY A 465 -54.77 13.84 -43.30
C GLY A 465 -54.92 14.14 -41.81
N LEU A 466 -55.77 15.09 -41.42
CA LEU A 466 -56.06 15.28 -39.99
C LEU A 466 -56.94 14.14 -39.46
N PRO A 467 -56.59 13.53 -38.32
CA PRO A 467 -57.41 12.49 -37.69
C PRO A 467 -58.63 13.09 -36.98
N GLN A 468 -59.64 12.26 -36.73
CA GLN A 468 -60.80 12.63 -35.93
C GLN A 468 -60.38 13.18 -34.55
N GLY A 469 -61.01 14.27 -34.12
CA GLY A 469 -60.69 14.95 -32.86
C GLY A 469 -59.54 15.95 -32.96
N ALA A 470 -58.85 16.05 -34.11
CA ALA A 470 -57.84 17.07 -34.33
C ALA A 470 -58.46 18.47 -34.37
N LEU A 471 -57.73 19.45 -33.83
CA LEU A 471 -58.11 20.86 -33.88
C LEU A 471 -57.56 21.51 -35.14
N TYR A 472 -58.41 22.24 -35.86
CA TYR A 472 -58.04 23.06 -37.01
C TYR A 472 -58.73 24.41 -36.96
N ARG A 473 -58.32 25.36 -37.80
CA ARG A 473 -58.97 26.68 -37.89
C ARG A 473 -59.60 26.92 -39.26
N THR A 474 -60.66 27.73 -39.28
CA THR A 474 -61.19 28.36 -40.50
C THR A 474 -61.34 29.85 -40.19
N GLY A 475 -60.43 30.69 -40.69
CA GLY A 475 -60.32 32.08 -40.23
C GLY A 475 -60.03 32.12 -38.71
N ASP A 476 -60.87 32.86 -37.98
CA ASP A 476 -60.76 33.08 -36.53
C ASP A 476 -61.47 32.01 -35.67
N VAL A 477 -62.04 30.97 -36.30
CA VAL A 477 -62.81 29.94 -35.59
C VAL A 477 -62.00 28.66 -35.45
N LEU A 478 -61.82 28.22 -34.20
CA LEU A 478 -61.28 26.89 -33.89
C LEU A 478 -62.37 25.83 -34.05
N LYS A 479 -62.07 24.78 -34.82
CA LYS A 479 -62.95 23.67 -35.15
C LYS A 479 -62.29 22.34 -34.80
N VAL A 480 -63.11 21.29 -34.70
CA VAL A 480 -62.68 19.91 -34.41
C VAL A 480 -63.04 19.05 -35.62
N VAL A 481 -62.11 18.21 -36.07
CA VAL A 481 -62.40 17.20 -37.10
C VAL A 481 -63.39 16.17 -36.56
N HIS A 482 -64.48 15.97 -37.28
CA HIS A 482 -65.53 15.01 -36.91
C HIS A 482 -65.86 14.08 -38.09
N PRO A 483 -66.50 12.92 -37.83
CA PRO A 483 -66.97 12.02 -38.87
C PRO A 483 -67.93 12.68 -39.85
#